data_AF-A0A2V0RAW6-F1
#
_entry.id   AF-A0A2V0RAW6-F1
#
_cell.length_a   1.000
_cell.length_b   1.000
_cell.length_c   1.000
_cell.angle_alpha   90.00
_cell.angle_beta   90.00
_cell.angle_gamma   90.00
#
_symmetry.space_group_name_H-M   'P 1'
#
loop_
_entity.id
_entity.type
_entity.pdbx_description
1 polymer ?
#
loop_
_entity_poly.entity_id
_entity_poly.type
_entity_poly.pdbx_seq_one_letter_code
_entity_poly.pdbx_strand_id
1 'polypeptide(L)'
;MSATPQIQTEEYIKKLIKIIKNPYENASPGDLPAPGTSTGAAVYSTEGSQSIACDENTTSAIAVYDPEVTLRRGQPAVHIYERNSAHKILKVQSMNVGRPSSDFLAGGVISSSLQSSNTSSVDSIAGSQSAAVLYAVPKSLANLKSTDLSQICLNKDKDVVQNVSSKNDSTWTDSPTDHAGVNTALLRSGARAQICIVSNIVTATTAAAQGFVVGLGGALTPTADPKVQPYAGGTDSSPAALFWTGRDSTVSPFNLATYVGKLALNVSLKCTGANTSGIVFLVAAFDAAGEQLSTQEVKLEGADLADNDTFDSHIDVTLKSSTFPISSMGVWIKTGAVERADTVSSGLVEAEEETSDIPVRGVHVVIFEGLNAKASLNFHAANVLTGVPDSTNAFISNSATDLVLDGNIVTNMLQAYRQNAVRAYTGAGKEASGQIIDATLATPEMDVKMNAFSFKDIGRAFRRAVGVAKATRRDASNIAATIQPGLREGGGYLSTGVFGPQGQAVGSGMLTADAAINRARNMGILTEGQRIDMR
;
A
#
# COMPACT_ATOMS: atom_id res chain seq x y z
N MET A 1 38.35 -7.08 22.41
CA MET A 1 38.83 -6.21 21.32
C MET A 1 37.59 -5.63 20.67
N SER A 2 37.34 -4.33 20.81
CA SER A 2 36.20 -3.65 20.16
C SER A 2 36.45 -3.57 18.66
N ALA A 3 35.51 -4.04 17.84
CA ALA A 3 35.56 -3.82 16.40
C ALA A 3 35.65 -2.31 16.11
N THR A 4 36.41 -1.94 15.08
CA THR A 4 36.50 -0.55 14.60
C THR A 4 35.09 -0.09 14.19
N PRO A 5 34.68 1.17 14.45
CA PRO A 5 33.31 1.67 14.13
C PRO A 5 32.86 1.43 12.68
N GLN A 6 33.82 1.35 11.76
CA GLN A 6 33.62 1.06 10.35
C GLN A 6 33.13 -0.37 10.09
N ILE A 7 33.73 -1.37 10.75
CA ILE A 7 33.32 -2.79 10.65
C ILE A 7 31.91 -2.96 11.23
N GLN A 8 31.63 -2.30 12.36
CA GLN A 8 30.31 -2.30 12.98
C GLN A 8 29.24 -1.69 12.05
N THR A 9 29.60 -0.62 11.31
CA THR A 9 28.71 0.02 10.34
C THR A 9 28.40 -0.90 9.16
N GLU A 10 29.41 -1.60 8.61
CA GLU A 10 29.20 -2.54 7.51
C GLU A 10 28.33 -3.74 7.91
N GLU A 11 28.57 -4.33 9.07
CA GLU A 11 27.76 -5.43 9.59
C GLU A 11 26.31 -5.00 9.85
N TYR A 12 26.13 -3.80 10.44
CA TYR A 12 24.82 -3.19 10.64
C TYR A 12 24.07 -3.03 9.32
N ILE A 13 24.72 -2.45 8.29
CA ILE A 13 24.13 -2.25 6.96
C ILE A 13 23.72 -3.59 6.33
N LYS A 14 24.59 -4.60 6.38
CA LYS A 14 24.28 -5.94 5.84
C LYS A 14 23.08 -6.55 6.55
N LYS A 15 22.99 -6.43 7.88
CA LYS A 15 21.86 -6.93 8.66
C LYS A 15 20.57 -6.15 8.33
N LEU A 16 20.64 -4.82 8.28
CA LEU A 16 19.50 -3.97 7.94
C LEU A 16 18.96 -4.25 6.53
N ILE A 17 19.83 -4.40 5.52
CA ILE A 17 19.40 -4.76 4.16
C ILE A 17 18.74 -6.14 4.12
N LYS A 18 19.26 -7.12 4.88
CA LYS A 18 18.61 -8.44 4.99
C LYS A 18 17.22 -8.36 5.60
N ILE A 19 17.04 -7.55 6.65
CA ILE A 19 15.75 -7.29 7.29
C ILE A 19 14.78 -6.60 6.30
N ILE A 20 15.23 -5.53 5.62
CA ILE A 20 14.45 -4.81 4.61
C ILE A 20 14.02 -5.74 3.48
N LYS A 21 14.92 -6.63 3.03
CA LYS A 21 14.67 -7.54 1.91
C LYS A 21 13.70 -8.65 2.29
N ASN A 22 13.84 -9.25 3.45
CA ASN A 22 12.98 -10.35 3.89
C ASN A 22 12.65 -10.20 5.39
N PRO A 23 11.67 -9.34 5.72
CA PRO A 23 11.31 -9.08 7.12
C PRO A 23 10.67 -10.29 7.81
N TYR A 24 10.16 -11.27 7.06
CA TYR A 24 9.54 -12.50 7.58
C TYR A 24 10.57 -13.47 8.18
N GLU A 25 11.71 -13.63 7.51
CA GLU A 25 12.78 -14.52 7.98
C GLU A 25 13.79 -13.81 8.89
N ASN A 26 13.95 -12.49 8.72
CA ASN A 26 14.93 -11.68 9.41
C ASN A 26 14.21 -10.61 10.24
N ALA A 27 13.51 -11.04 11.29
CA ALA A 27 12.81 -10.14 12.19
C ALA A 27 13.77 -9.42 13.15
N SER A 28 13.52 -8.12 13.37
CA SER A 28 14.22 -7.30 14.37
C SER A 28 13.24 -6.94 15.49
N PRO A 29 13.43 -7.39 16.74
CA PRO A 29 12.56 -7.05 17.86
C PRO A 29 12.95 -5.72 18.52
N GLY A 30 13.59 -4.79 17.80
CA GLY A 30 14.13 -3.56 18.39
C GLY A 30 15.57 -3.68 18.90
N ASP A 31 16.32 -4.70 18.48
CA ASP A 31 17.73 -4.91 18.86
C ASP A 31 18.71 -4.04 18.07
N LEU A 32 18.26 -3.46 16.95
CA LEU A 32 19.03 -2.59 16.08
C LEU A 32 18.66 -1.12 16.26
N PRO A 33 19.64 -0.20 16.34
CA PRO A 33 19.37 1.23 16.33
C PRO A 33 18.76 1.64 15.00
N ALA A 34 17.82 2.59 15.03
CA ALA A 34 17.22 3.09 13.81
C ALA A 34 18.22 3.91 12.97
N PRO A 35 18.15 3.82 11.63
CA PRO A 35 19.04 4.57 10.76
C PRO A 35 18.81 6.08 10.91
N GLY A 36 19.90 6.85 11.06
CA GLY A 36 19.86 8.31 11.07
C GLY A 36 19.27 8.98 12.32
N THR A 37 18.96 8.24 13.39
CA THR A 37 18.44 8.80 14.66
C THR A 37 19.52 8.89 15.73
N SER A 38 19.54 10.00 16.49
CA SER A 38 20.56 10.24 17.51
C SER A 38 20.28 9.59 18.87
N THR A 39 19.02 9.29 19.25
CA THR A 39 18.69 8.57 20.50
C THR A 39 17.32 7.87 20.46
N GLY A 40 17.20 6.72 21.14
CA GLY A 40 15.93 6.11 21.60
C GLY A 40 15.07 5.37 20.58
N ALA A 41 15.32 5.51 19.28
CA ALA A 41 14.58 4.80 18.24
C ALA A 41 15.28 3.51 17.81
N ALA A 42 14.51 2.46 17.61
CA ALA A 42 14.99 1.15 17.19
C ALA A 42 14.23 0.62 15.96
N VAL A 43 14.80 -0.40 15.32
CA VAL A 43 14.21 -1.07 14.17
C VAL A 43 13.33 -2.23 14.61
N TYR A 44 12.07 -2.22 14.22
CA TYR A 44 11.08 -3.26 14.51
C TYR A 44 10.59 -3.91 13.23
N SER A 45 10.65 -5.24 13.14
CA SER A 45 9.94 -5.99 12.11
C SER A 45 8.59 -6.43 12.65
N THR A 46 7.54 -6.20 11.88
CA THR A 46 6.19 -6.61 12.23
C THR A 46 5.53 -7.23 11.01
N GLU A 47 4.83 -8.34 11.18
CA GLU A 47 4.20 -9.10 10.09
C GLU A 47 2.73 -9.39 10.40
N GLY A 48 1.96 -9.67 9.35
CA GLY A 48 0.59 -10.14 9.44
C GLY A 48 0.22 -10.95 8.21
N SER A 49 -0.45 -12.07 8.42
CA SER A 49 -0.93 -12.93 7.36
C SER A 49 -2.38 -13.32 7.58
N GLN A 50 -3.14 -13.36 6.49
CA GLN A 50 -4.54 -13.75 6.51
C GLN A 50 -4.97 -14.31 5.16
N SER A 51 -5.81 -15.33 5.22
CA SER A 51 -6.55 -15.88 4.09
C SER A 51 -7.94 -15.24 4.05
N ILE A 52 -8.29 -14.67 2.90
CA ILE A 52 -9.60 -14.07 2.65
C ILE A 52 -10.36 -14.94 1.67
N ALA A 53 -11.56 -15.35 2.07
CA ALA A 53 -12.53 -15.96 1.16
C ALA A 53 -13.33 -14.85 0.49
N CYS A 54 -13.30 -14.82 -0.85
CA CYS A 54 -14.11 -13.92 -1.65
C CYS A 54 -15.59 -14.33 -1.61
N ASP A 55 -16.47 -13.37 -1.87
CA ASP A 55 -17.88 -13.62 -2.07
C ASP A 55 -18.15 -14.38 -3.39
N GLU A 56 -19.36 -14.93 -3.53
CA GLU A 56 -19.73 -15.77 -4.67
C GLU A 56 -19.72 -15.04 -6.02
N ASN A 57 -20.01 -13.74 -6.02
CA ASN A 57 -20.08 -12.90 -7.21
C ASN A 57 -18.77 -12.17 -7.55
N THR A 58 -17.71 -12.45 -6.80
CA THR A 58 -16.40 -11.82 -6.98
C THR A 58 -15.65 -12.48 -8.13
N THR A 59 -15.35 -11.70 -9.17
CA THR A 59 -14.59 -12.16 -10.35
C THR A 59 -13.20 -11.55 -10.43
N SER A 60 -12.93 -10.52 -9.62
CA SER A 60 -11.62 -9.87 -9.51
C SER A 60 -11.49 -9.22 -8.14
N ALA A 61 -10.26 -9.00 -7.67
CA ALA A 61 -9.99 -8.32 -6.41
C ALA A 61 -8.79 -7.39 -6.57
N ILE A 62 -8.75 -6.31 -5.80
CA ILE A 62 -7.58 -5.43 -5.70
C ILE A 62 -7.17 -5.36 -4.24
N ALA A 63 -5.91 -5.64 -3.94
CA ALA A 63 -5.33 -5.38 -2.64
C ALA A 63 -4.46 -4.13 -2.72
N VAL A 64 -4.63 -3.22 -1.77
CA VAL A 64 -3.83 -2.01 -1.63
C VAL A 64 -3.24 -1.96 -0.24
N TYR A 65 -1.95 -1.71 -0.17
CA TYR A 65 -1.24 -1.53 1.08
C TYR A 65 -0.40 -0.25 1.05
N ASP A 66 -0.85 0.71 1.86
CA ASP A 66 -0.16 1.96 2.14
C ASP A 66 0.32 1.92 3.60
N PRO A 67 1.56 1.49 3.85
CA PRO A 67 2.04 1.23 5.21
C PRO A 67 2.15 2.50 6.05
N GLU A 68 2.42 3.66 5.43
CA GLU A 68 2.59 4.92 6.15
C GLU A 68 1.25 5.48 6.62
N VAL A 69 0.27 5.50 5.72
CA VAL A 69 -1.06 6.03 6.04
C VAL A 69 -1.75 5.15 7.08
N THR A 70 -1.67 3.83 6.90
CA THR A 70 -2.32 2.89 7.82
C THR A 70 -1.64 2.83 9.19
N LEU A 71 -0.31 2.95 9.26
CA LEU A 71 0.41 3.10 10.54
C LEU A 71 -0.08 4.31 11.33
N ARG A 72 -0.35 5.44 10.67
CA ARG A 72 -0.83 6.66 11.34
C ARG A 72 -2.28 6.59 11.79
N ARG A 73 -3.05 5.65 11.24
CA ARG A 73 -4.49 5.49 11.53
C ARG A 73 -4.82 4.40 12.54
N GLY A 74 -3.80 3.82 13.18
CA GLY A 74 -3.99 2.96 14.36
C GLY A 74 -3.31 1.61 14.23
N GLN A 75 -3.31 1.00 13.04
CA GLN A 75 -2.57 -0.23 12.79
C GLN A 75 -2.33 -0.35 11.28
N PRO A 76 -1.12 -0.70 10.83
CA PRO A 76 -0.89 -0.96 9.42
C PRO A 76 -1.84 -2.04 8.90
N ALA A 77 -2.41 -1.85 7.71
CA ALA A 77 -3.42 -2.77 7.18
C ALA A 77 -3.39 -2.84 5.65
N VAL A 78 -3.63 -4.04 5.11
CA VAL A 78 -3.89 -4.26 3.69
C VAL A 78 -5.39 -4.20 3.47
N HIS A 79 -5.84 -3.38 2.52
CA HIS A 79 -7.26 -3.27 2.15
C HIS A 79 -7.52 -4.06 0.88
N ILE A 80 -8.48 -4.97 0.92
CA ILE A 80 -8.89 -5.83 -0.20
C ILE A 80 -10.27 -5.38 -0.68
N TYR A 81 -10.36 -5.08 -1.97
CA TYR A 81 -11.57 -4.62 -2.63
C TYR A 81 -12.03 -5.68 -3.62
N GLU A 82 -13.14 -6.33 -3.30
CA GLU A 82 -13.74 -7.36 -4.14
C GLU A 82 -14.59 -6.73 -5.22
N ARG A 83 -14.48 -7.24 -6.46
CA ARG A 83 -15.15 -6.70 -7.63
C ARG A 83 -15.88 -7.78 -8.42
N ASN A 84 -17.03 -7.39 -8.96
CA ASN A 84 -17.75 -8.22 -9.93
C ASN A 84 -17.25 -7.99 -11.37
N SER A 85 -17.86 -8.70 -12.32
CA SER A 85 -17.56 -8.61 -13.76
C SER A 85 -17.91 -7.25 -14.37
N ALA A 86 -18.79 -6.48 -13.72
CA ALA A 86 -19.11 -5.11 -14.09
C ALA A 86 -18.17 -4.08 -13.44
N HIS A 87 -17.06 -4.53 -12.83
CA HIS A 87 -16.06 -3.68 -12.18
C HIS A 87 -16.60 -2.86 -10.98
N LYS A 88 -17.76 -3.24 -10.44
CA LYS A 88 -18.29 -2.64 -9.21
C LYS A 88 -17.64 -3.28 -7.99
N ILE A 89 -17.21 -2.46 -7.02
CA ILE A 89 -16.78 -2.95 -5.72
C ILE A 89 -18.01 -3.53 -4.99
N LEU A 90 -17.92 -4.79 -4.59
CA LEU A 90 -18.97 -5.49 -3.84
C LEU A 90 -18.74 -5.38 -2.34
N LYS A 91 -17.47 -5.44 -1.92
CA LYS A 91 -17.09 -5.56 -0.52
C LYS A 91 -15.68 -5.04 -0.31
N VAL A 92 -15.45 -4.45 0.85
CA VAL A 92 -14.12 -4.07 1.33
C VAL A 92 -13.79 -4.93 2.56
N GLN A 93 -12.63 -5.55 2.55
CA GLN A 93 -12.08 -6.32 3.67
C GLN A 93 -10.71 -5.75 4.05
N SER A 94 -10.26 -5.99 5.27
CA SER A 94 -8.91 -5.60 5.71
C SER A 94 -8.19 -6.74 6.40
N MET A 95 -6.86 -6.74 6.24
CA MET A 95 -5.93 -7.58 6.99
C MET A 95 -4.98 -6.66 7.76
N ASN A 96 -5.01 -6.76 9.09
CA ASN A 96 -4.08 -6.03 9.93
C ASN A 96 -2.67 -6.62 9.83
N VAL A 97 -1.67 -5.75 9.84
CA VAL A 97 -0.25 -6.09 9.73
C VAL A 97 0.45 -5.68 11.01
N GLY A 98 1.00 -6.66 11.72
CA GLY A 98 1.84 -6.38 12.86
C GLY A 98 1.09 -5.82 14.05
N ARG A 99 1.70 -4.84 14.71
CA ARG A 99 1.22 -4.25 15.97
C ARG A 99 0.44 -2.96 15.75
N PRO A 100 -0.49 -2.60 16.64
CA PRO A 100 -1.09 -1.28 16.67
C PRO A 100 -0.03 -0.19 16.85
N SER A 101 -0.27 0.97 16.23
CA SER A 101 0.58 2.16 16.33
C SER A 101 0.68 2.70 17.76
N SER A 102 -0.31 2.40 18.61
CA SER A 102 -0.32 2.74 20.03
C SER A 102 0.79 2.07 20.84
N ASP A 103 1.44 1.02 20.31
CA ASP A 103 2.62 0.42 20.93
C ASP A 103 3.83 1.38 20.91
N PHE A 104 3.80 2.38 20.03
CA PHE A 104 4.87 3.32 19.80
C PHE A 104 4.44 4.75 20.18
N LEU A 105 5.34 5.48 20.84
CA LEU A 105 5.20 6.93 21.02
C LEU A 105 5.29 7.63 19.66
N ALA A 106 6.34 7.29 18.92
CA ALA A 106 6.60 7.81 17.59
C ALA A 106 7.15 6.70 16.70
N GLY A 107 6.85 6.77 15.41
CA GLY A 107 7.35 5.79 14.46
C GLY A 107 7.27 6.23 13.02
N GLY A 108 7.98 5.49 12.17
CA GLY A 108 8.06 5.70 10.73
C GLY A 108 8.36 4.39 10.01
N VAL A 109 8.05 4.31 8.73
CA VAL A 109 8.28 3.11 7.93
C VAL A 109 9.66 3.18 7.28
N ILE A 110 10.51 2.17 7.50
CA ILE A 110 11.79 2.00 6.79
C ILE A 110 11.56 1.27 5.46
N SER A 111 10.79 0.18 5.52
CA SER A 111 10.40 -0.59 4.36
C SER A 111 9.14 -1.38 4.64
N SER A 112 8.49 -1.80 3.57
CA SER A 112 7.26 -2.59 3.60
C SER A 112 7.31 -3.65 2.52
N SER A 113 6.62 -4.76 2.76
CA SER A 113 6.50 -5.86 1.82
C SER A 113 5.09 -6.43 1.81
N LEU A 114 4.64 -6.89 0.64
CA LEU A 114 3.37 -7.57 0.46
C LEU A 114 3.56 -8.74 -0.50
N GLN A 115 3.37 -9.95 0.02
CA GLN A 115 3.21 -11.17 -0.72
C GLN A 115 1.72 -11.48 -0.89
N SER A 116 1.34 -11.91 -2.08
CA SER A 116 -0.04 -12.20 -2.43
C SER A 116 -0.10 -13.46 -3.29
N SER A 117 -1.05 -14.34 -2.97
CA SER A 117 -1.29 -15.58 -3.71
C SER A 117 -2.77 -15.92 -3.74
N ASN A 118 -3.20 -16.65 -4.76
CA ASN A 118 -4.55 -17.19 -4.84
C ASN A 118 -4.45 -18.71 -4.78
N THR A 119 -4.98 -19.30 -3.70
CA THR A 119 -4.94 -20.76 -3.44
C THR A 119 -6.30 -21.41 -3.60
N SER A 120 -7.14 -20.87 -4.48
CA SER A 120 -8.43 -21.49 -4.80
C SER A 120 -8.24 -22.97 -5.12
N SER A 121 -8.93 -23.84 -4.38
CA SER A 121 -8.81 -25.31 -4.46
C SER A 121 -9.40 -25.91 -5.75
N VAL A 122 -10.07 -25.10 -6.58
CA VAL A 122 -10.69 -25.51 -7.84
C VAL A 122 -9.73 -25.25 -8.99
N ASP A 123 -9.05 -26.32 -9.40
CA ASP A 123 -7.83 -26.30 -10.21
C ASP A 123 -8.04 -26.00 -11.72
N SER A 124 -9.28 -25.74 -12.15
CA SER A 124 -9.67 -25.63 -13.57
C SER A 124 -9.56 -24.22 -14.17
N ILE A 125 -9.59 -23.17 -13.35
CA ILE A 125 -9.45 -21.77 -13.78
C ILE A 125 -8.63 -21.04 -12.72
N ALA A 126 -7.32 -20.92 -12.94
CA ALA A 126 -6.51 -20.04 -12.13
C ALA A 126 -6.40 -18.72 -12.88
N GLY A 127 -6.99 -17.67 -12.32
CA GLY A 127 -6.85 -16.31 -12.84
C GLY A 127 -5.40 -15.84 -12.90
N SER A 128 -5.24 -14.57 -13.21
CA SER A 128 -3.93 -13.91 -13.22
C SER A 128 -3.83 -12.91 -12.08
N GLN A 129 -2.61 -12.72 -11.60
CA GLN A 129 -2.30 -11.66 -10.65
C GLN A 129 -1.18 -10.75 -11.21
N SER A 130 -1.35 -9.47 -10.97
CA SER A 130 -0.37 -8.43 -11.32
C SER A 130 -0.09 -7.61 -10.07
N ALA A 131 1.17 -7.30 -9.80
CA ALA A 131 1.56 -6.55 -8.61
C ALA A 131 2.49 -5.41 -8.97
N ALA A 132 2.33 -4.28 -8.29
CA ALA A 132 3.09 -3.08 -8.52
C ALA A 132 3.37 -2.32 -7.22
N VAL A 133 4.43 -1.52 -7.24
CA VAL A 133 4.63 -0.45 -6.25
C VAL A 133 4.43 0.88 -6.97
N LEU A 134 3.38 1.58 -6.59
CA LEU A 134 3.05 2.91 -7.11
C LEU A 134 3.64 3.99 -6.20
N TYR A 135 3.83 5.18 -6.75
CA TYR A 135 4.30 6.35 -6.01
C TYR A 135 3.18 7.25 -5.51
N ALA A 136 1.95 6.99 -5.96
CA ALA A 136 0.76 7.72 -5.60
C ALA A 136 -0.42 6.76 -5.52
N VAL A 137 -1.39 7.10 -4.68
CA VAL A 137 -2.58 6.30 -4.46
C VAL A 137 -3.55 6.47 -5.63
N PRO A 138 -4.01 5.39 -6.27
CA PRO A 138 -5.01 5.50 -7.33
C PRO A 138 -6.31 6.14 -6.82
N LYS A 139 -6.86 7.08 -7.58
CA LYS A 139 -8.14 7.71 -7.26
C LYS A 139 -9.32 6.74 -7.39
N SER A 140 -9.28 5.81 -8.34
CA SER A 140 -10.36 4.86 -8.61
C SER A 140 -9.85 3.42 -8.64
N LEU A 141 -10.51 2.55 -7.87
CA LEU A 141 -10.26 1.11 -7.84
C LEU A 141 -11.18 0.31 -8.74
N ALA A 142 -12.42 0.77 -8.90
CA ALA A 142 -13.44 0.07 -9.67
C ALA A 142 -12.89 -0.35 -11.04
N ASN A 143 -12.27 0.61 -11.74
CA ASN A 143 -11.85 0.42 -13.13
C ASN A 143 -10.38 -0.02 -13.30
N LEU A 144 -9.59 -0.12 -12.23
CA LEU A 144 -8.16 -0.39 -12.34
C LEU A 144 -7.93 -1.85 -12.79
N LYS A 145 -7.23 -2.06 -13.90
CA LYS A 145 -6.89 -3.37 -14.47
C LYS A 145 -5.40 -3.66 -14.43
N SER A 146 -5.03 -4.92 -14.66
CA SER A 146 -3.62 -5.33 -14.77
C SER A 146 -2.82 -4.48 -15.77
N THR A 147 -3.44 -4.10 -16.89
CA THR A 147 -2.81 -3.26 -17.94
C THR A 147 -2.55 -1.84 -17.45
N ASP A 148 -3.49 -1.26 -16.71
CA ASP A 148 -3.39 0.10 -16.20
C ASP A 148 -2.23 0.24 -15.22
N LEU A 149 -1.98 -0.80 -14.39
CA LEU A 149 -0.81 -0.83 -13.51
C LEU A 149 0.50 -0.58 -14.25
N SER A 150 0.72 -1.24 -15.41
CA SER A 150 1.95 -1.00 -16.18
C SER A 150 2.04 0.37 -16.83
N GLN A 151 0.89 1.01 -17.10
CA GLN A 151 0.87 2.35 -17.67
C GLN A 151 1.13 3.41 -16.59
N ILE A 152 0.69 3.15 -15.35
CA ILE A 152 0.90 4.04 -14.21
C ILE A 152 2.34 3.91 -13.68
N CYS A 153 2.95 2.73 -13.75
CA CYS A 153 4.34 2.53 -13.31
C CYS A 153 5.35 3.22 -14.23
N LEU A 154 6.12 4.15 -13.66
CA LEU A 154 7.20 4.86 -14.37
C LEU A 154 8.32 3.93 -14.83
N ASN A 155 8.70 2.94 -14.01
CA ASN A 155 9.74 1.97 -14.33
C ASN A 155 9.18 0.55 -14.35
N LYS A 156 8.92 0.03 -15.54
CA LYS A 156 8.29 -1.29 -15.71
C LYS A 156 9.15 -2.45 -15.23
N ASP A 157 10.46 -2.35 -15.40
CA ASP A 157 11.39 -3.43 -15.01
C ASP A 157 11.50 -3.54 -13.48
N LYS A 158 11.39 -2.41 -12.79
CA LYS A 158 11.55 -2.32 -11.34
C LYS A 158 10.23 -2.50 -10.58
N ASP A 159 9.19 -1.79 -11.02
CA ASP A 159 8.05 -1.47 -10.16
C ASP A 159 6.79 -2.29 -10.46
N VAL A 160 6.74 -3.11 -11.52
CA VAL A 160 5.54 -3.92 -11.87
C VAL A 160 5.88 -5.33 -12.34
N VAL A 161 5.09 -6.31 -11.93
CA VAL A 161 5.04 -7.65 -12.50
C VAL A 161 3.60 -7.91 -12.95
N GLN A 162 3.41 -8.50 -14.13
CA GLN A 162 2.09 -8.65 -14.73
C GLN A 162 1.77 -10.08 -15.10
N ASN A 163 0.48 -10.39 -15.07
CA ASN A 163 -0.11 -11.62 -15.62
C ASN A 163 0.56 -12.90 -15.09
N VAL A 164 1.00 -12.87 -13.83
CA VAL A 164 1.51 -14.07 -13.17
C VAL A 164 0.34 -15.01 -12.98
N SER A 165 0.44 -16.22 -13.52
CA SER A 165 -0.58 -17.24 -13.34
C SER A 165 -0.70 -17.58 -11.85
N SER A 166 -1.89 -17.39 -11.27
CA SER A 166 -2.15 -17.67 -9.87
C SER A 166 -1.96 -19.14 -9.50
N LYS A 167 -1.96 -20.06 -10.49
CA LYS A 167 -1.64 -21.49 -10.28
C LYS A 167 -0.16 -21.74 -10.05
N ASN A 168 0.68 -20.95 -10.72
CA ASN A 168 2.10 -21.27 -10.89
C ASN A 168 2.99 -20.57 -9.87
N ASP A 169 2.60 -19.38 -9.42
CA ASP A 169 3.43 -18.56 -8.55
C ASP A 169 2.61 -17.55 -7.73
N SER A 170 3.24 -16.97 -6.72
CA SER A 170 2.77 -15.80 -5.98
C SER A 170 3.35 -14.51 -6.58
N THR A 171 2.86 -13.36 -6.15
CA THR A 171 3.52 -12.07 -6.39
C THR A 171 4.02 -11.48 -5.09
N TRP A 172 5.11 -10.74 -5.19
CA TRP A 172 5.74 -10.08 -4.05
C TRP A 172 6.09 -8.66 -4.41
N THR A 173 5.88 -7.74 -3.48
CA THR A 173 6.29 -6.34 -3.65
C THR A 173 7.05 -5.87 -2.43
N ASP A 174 8.11 -5.09 -2.65
CA ASP A 174 8.94 -4.47 -1.61
C ASP A 174 9.07 -2.98 -1.88
N SER A 175 8.92 -2.18 -0.85
CA SER A 175 9.09 -0.74 -0.94
C SER A 175 9.89 -0.19 0.24
N PRO A 176 11.22 -0.12 0.14
CA PRO A 176 12.02 0.74 1.02
C PRO A 176 11.63 2.20 0.81
N THR A 177 11.33 2.92 1.89
CA THR A 177 10.89 4.31 1.87
C THR A 177 12.03 5.25 1.50
N ASP A 178 11.68 6.44 1.01
CA ASP A 178 12.68 7.39 0.57
C ASP A 178 13.47 8.00 1.75
N HIS A 179 12.82 8.12 2.90
CA HIS A 179 13.41 8.63 4.14
C HIS A 179 14.01 7.53 5.04
N ALA A 180 13.91 6.26 4.65
CA ALA A 180 14.44 5.11 5.39
C ALA A 180 14.07 5.11 6.89
N GLY A 181 12.85 5.51 7.25
CA GLY A 181 12.38 5.59 8.64
C GLY A 181 12.91 6.78 9.47
N VAL A 182 13.67 7.72 8.90
CA VAL A 182 14.11 8.95 9.60
C VAL A 182 12.91 9.86 9.92
N ASN A 183 11.94 9.94 9.02
CA ASN A 183 10.72 10.72 9.21
C ASN A 183 9.76 9.95 10.11
N THR A 184 9.93 10.12 11.43
CA THR A 184 9.04 9.59 12.44
C THR A 184 7.94 10.60 12.76
N ALA A 185 6.71 10.12 12.91
CA ALA A 185 5.58 10.91 13.37
C ALA A 185 5.14 10.45 14.75
N LEU A 186 4.54 11.34 15.53
CA LEU A 186 3.89 11.00 16.78
C LEU A 186 2.67 10.10 16.47
N LEU A 187 2.62 8.90 17.07
CA LEU A 187 1.60 7.88 16.79
C LEU A 187 0.46 7.83 17.84
N ARG A 188 0.31 8.91 18.62
CA ARG A 188 -0.72 9.04 19.65
C ARG A 188 -2.08 9.39 19.04
N SER A 189 -3.15 8.96 19.71
CA SER A 189 -4.51 9.36 19.34
C SER A 189 -4.64 10.88 19.27
N GLY A 190 -5.22 11.38 18.17
CA GLY A 190 -5.40 12.82 17.92
C GLY A 190 -4.15 13.56 17.47
N ALA A 191 -2.97 12.92 17.48
CA ALA A 191 -1.78 13.49 16.85
C ALA A 191 -1.98 13.54 15.34
N ARG A 192 -1.54 14.63 14.72
CA ARG A 192 -1.46 14.75 13.26
C ARG A 192 -0.08 15.25 12.90
N ALA A 193 0.50 14.68 11.86
CA ALA A 193 1.74 15.14 11.29
C ALA A 193 1.61 15.12 9.78
N GLN A 194 2.24 16.09 9.11
CA GLN A 194 2.55 16.02 7.67
C GLN A 194 1.32 15.71 6.82
N ILE A 195 0.32 16.59 6.97
CA ILE A 195 -0.99 16.49 6.34
C ILE A 195 -0.89 17.07 4.92
N CYS A 196 -1.30 16.28 3.92
CA CYS A 196 -1.59 16.76 2.59
C CYS A 196 -3.10 16.96 2.47
N ILE A 197 -3.53 18.16 2.08
CA ILE A 197 -4.94 18.50 1.88
C ILE A 197 -5.18 18.66 0.39
N VAL A 198 -6.10 17.86 -0.15
CA VAL A 198 -6.60 17.99 -1.52
C VAL A 198 -8.00 18.56 -1.45
N SER A 199 -8.19 19.76 -1.97
CA SER A 199 -9.46 20.46 -1.93
C SER A 199 -10.03 20.66 -3.33
N ASN A 200 -11.33 20.44 -3.49
CA ASN A 200 -12.07 20.74 -4.70
C ASN A 200 -13.26 21.66 -4.39
N ILE A 201 -13.45 22.66 -5.24
CA ILE A 201 -14.62 23.54 -5.18
C ILE A 201 -15.74 22.88 -5.99
N VAL A 202 -16.92 22.78 -5.39
CA VAL A 202 -18.15 22.28 -6.02
C VAL A 202 -19.13 23.43 -6.16
N THR A 203 -19.82 23.49 -7.30
CA THR A 203 -20.81 24.52 -7.59
C THR A 203 -21.98 23.93 -8.36
N ALA A 204 -23.16 24.46 -8.11
CA ALA A 204 -24.35 24.21 -8.91
C ALA A 204 -25.15 25.50 -9.06
N THR A 205 -25.69 25.70 -10.26
CA THR A 205 -26.58 26.82 -10.58
C THR A 205 -28.00 26.26 -10.71
N THR A 206 -28.68 26.42 -11.84
CA THR A 206 -30.03 25.90 -12.06
C THR A 206 -30.05 24.41 -12.41
N ALA A 207 -28.93 23.84 -12.88
CA ALA A 207 -28.81 22.40 -13.19
C ALA A 207 -28.10 21.62 -12.08
N ALA A 208 -28.28 20.29 -12.05
CA ALA A 208 -27.40 19.42 -11.28
C ALA A 208 -25.96 19.52 -11.83
N ALA A 209 -25.02 19.80 -10.94
CA ALA A 209 -23.61 19.84 -11.28
C ALA A 209 -22.77 19.45 -10.05
N GLN A 210 -21.61 18.83 -10.29
CA GLN A 210 -20.53 18.66 -9.31
C GLN A 210 -20.96 18.07 -7.96
N GLY A 211 -21.87 17.09 -7.97
CA GLY A 211 -22.34 16.41 -6.77
C GLY A 211 -23.70 16.89 -6.24
N PHE A 212 -24.17 18.08 -6.63
CA PHE A 212 -25.47 18.61 -6.22
C PHE A 212 -26.63 18.00 -6.99
N VAL A 213 -27.80 18.03 -6.35
CA VAL A 213 -29.08 17.67 -6.93
C VAL A 213 -29.62 18.76 -7.86
N VAL A 214 -30.49 18.41 -8.82
CA VAL A 214 -31.23 19.40 -9.61
C VAL A 214 -32.15 20.19 -8.66
N GLY A 215 -32.27 21.51 -8.84
CA GLY A 215 -33.16 22.33 -7.99
C GLY A 215 -34.65 22.21 -8.35
N LEU A 216 -34.93 21.68 -9.54
CA LEU A 216 -36.28 21.45 -10.07
C LEU A 216 -36.65 19.97 -9.92
N GLY A 217 -37.72 19.66 -9.18
CA GLY A 217 -38.44 18.39 -9.38
C GLY A 217 -38.70 17.52 -8.16
N GLY A 218 -38.93 18.10 -6.98
CA GLY A 218 -39.55 17.39 -5.85
C GLY A 218 -38.72 17.42 -4.57
N ALA A 219 -39.43 17.35 -3.44
CA ALA A 219 -38.83 17.34 -2.12
C ALA A 219 -37.76 16.24 -1.99
N LEU A 220 -36.67 16.58 -1.33
CA LEU A 220 -35.66 15.61 -0.93
C LEU A 220 -36.30 14.63 0.06
N THR A 221 -36.16 13.33 -0.19
CA THR A 221 -36.79 12.32 0.68
C THR A 221 -36.02 12.21 2.00
N PRO A 222 -36.67 12.44 3.15
CA PRO A 222 -36.01 12.29 4.44
C PRO A 222 -35.56 10.83 4.66
N THR A 223 -34.31 10.63 5.07
CA THR A 223 -33.78 9.31 5.42
C THR A 223 -32.92 9.37 6.68
N ALA A 224 -33.11 8.40 7.57
CA ALA A 224 -32.25 8.17 8.73
C ALA A 224 -31.11 7.18 8.44
N ASP A 225 -31.17 6.48 7.30
CA ASP A 225 -30.21 5.44 6.88
C ASP A 225 -29.79 5.73 5.42
N PRO A 226 -28.83 6.64 5.22
CA PRO A 226 -28.40 7.05 3.89
C PRO A 226 -27.65 5.89 3.23
N LYS A 227 -28.12 5.46 2.06
CA LYS A 227 -27.45 4.43 1.26
C LYS A 227 -26.90 5.04 -0.01
N VAL A 228 -25.74 4.53 -0.45
CA VAL A 228 -25.21 4.77 -1.79
C VAL A 228 -26.13 4.05 -2.79
N GLN A 229 -27.26 4.67 -3.13
CA GLN A 229 -28.05 4.18 -4.26
C GLN A 229 -27.43 4.66 -5.56
N PRO A 230 -27.21 3.76 -6.55
CA PRO A 230 -26.89 4.19 -7.89
C PRO A 230 -28.05 5.02 -8.40
N TYR A 231 -27.75 6.20 -8.92
CA TYR A 231 -28.68 7.05 -9.69
C TYR A 231 -29.02 6.32 -11.00
N ALA A 232 -29.73 5.19 -10.91
CA ALA A 232 -30.08 4.36 -12.04
C ALA A 232 -31.37 4.91 -12.65
N GLY A 233 -31.25 5.96 -13.48
CA GLY A 233 -32.09 6.27 -14.65
C GLY A 233 -33.61 6.08 -14.59
N GLY A 234 -34.22 6.01 -13.42
CA GLY A 234 -35.65 5.81 -13.23
C GLY A 234 -36.34 7.14 -13.04
N THR A 235 -37.43 7.33 -13.76
CA THR A 235 -38.31 8.51 -13.70
C THR A 235 -39.06 8.68 -12.37
N ASP A 236 -38.80 7.88 -11.34
CA ASP A 236 -39.36 8.00 -9.98
C ASP A 236 -38.52 8.94 -9.08
N SER A 237 -38.41 10.17 -9.56
CA SER A 237 -38.76 11.46 -8.93
C SER A 237 -38.57 11.79 -7.43
N SER A 238 -37.60 11.25 -6.70
CA SER A 238 -37.02 12.03 -5.58
C SER A 238 -35.53 11.73 -5.35
N PRO A 239 -34.65 12.74 -5.43
CA PRO A 239 -33.27 12.60 -5.02
C PRO A 239 -33.16 12.38 -3.50
N ALA A 240 -32.52 11.30 -3.05
CA ALA A 240 -32.30 11.06 -1.62
C ALA A 240 -31.24 11.99 -1.01
N ALA A 241 -30.24 12.40 -1.80
CA ALA A 241 -29.11 13.22 -1.34
C ALA A 241 -29.14 14.63 -1.96
N LEU A 242 -29.03 15.66 -1.11
CA LEU A 242 -28.82 17.06 -1.48
C LEU A 242 -27.50 17.23 -2.24
N PHE A 243 -26.47 16.58 -1.71
CA PHE A 243 -25.12 16.58 -2.26
C PHE A 243 -24.47 15.22 -2.06
N TRP A 244 -23.75 14.71 -3.07
CA TRP A 244 -22.95 13.50 -2.92
C TRP A 244 -21.76 13.52 -3.89
N THR A 245 -20.55 13.36 -3.36
CA THR A 245 -19.33 13.42 -4.19
C THR A 245 -19.19 12.23 -5.13
N GLY A 246 -19.86 11.11 -4.85
CA GLY A 246 -19.88 9.96 -5.75
C GLY A 246 -20.73 10.16 -7.01
N ARG A 247 -21.57 11.21 -7.08
CA ARG A 247 -22.34 11.55 -8.29
C ARG A 247 -21.45 12.07 -9.42
N ASP A 248 -20.31 12.68 -9.08
CA ASP A 248 -19.32 13.16 -10.04
C ASP A 248 -17.90 12.82 -9.57
N SER A 249 -17.34 11.75 -10.13
CA SER A 249 -16.00 11.27 -9.79
C SER A 249 -14.88 12.25 -10.16
N THR A 250 -15.14 13.25 -11.02
CA THR A 250 -14.11 14.24 -11.38
C THR A 250 -13.83 15.20 -10.23
N VAL A 251 -14.86 15.52 -9.43
CA VAL A 251 -14.78 16.55 -8.37
C VAL A 251 -14.54 15.97 -6.98
N SER A 252 -14.71 14.66 -6.80
CA SER A 252 -14.34 13.99 -5.54
C SER A 252 -12.81 14.10 -5.29
N PRO A 253 -12.34 14.64 -4.14
CA PRO A 253 -10.92 14.64 -3.79
C PRO A 253 -10.47 13.33 -3.11
N PHE A 254 -11.41 12.43 -2.80
CA PHE A 254 -11.19 11.21 -2.03
C PHE A 254 -10.41 10.14 -2.82
N ASN A 255 -9.51 9.44 -2.11
CA ASN A 255 -8.77 8.29 -2.62
C ASN A 255 -8.54 7.26 -1.50
N LEU A 256 -7.75 6.22 -1.79
CA LEU A 256 -7.55 5.06 -0.89
C LEU A 256 -6.65 5.33 0.31
N ALA A 257 -6.13 6.54 0.43
CA ALA A 257 -5.41 7.01 1.60
C ALA A 257 -6.19 8.08 2.37
N THR A 258 -7.41 8.41 1.94
CA THR A 258 -8.19 9.43 2.63
C THR A 258 -8.96 8.82 3.79
N TYR A 259 -8.63 9.21 5.01
CA TYR A 259 -9.34 8.78 6.22
C TYR A 259 -10.06 9.94 6.92
N VAL A 260 -9.84 11.17 6.44
CA VAL A 260 -10.51 12.36 6.95
C VAL A 260 -11.02 13.13 5.75
N GLY A 261 -12.32 13.43 5.78
CA GLY A 261 -12.97 14.23 4.77
C GLY A 261 -13.65 15.43 5.40
N LYS A 262 -13.52 16.58 4.76
CA LYS A 262 -14.26 17.79 5.14
C LYS A 262 -15.22 18.17 4.05
N LEU A 263 -16.39 18.64 4.47
CA LEU A 263 -17.44 19.10 3.60
C LEU A 263 -17.99 20.40 4.16
N ALA A 264 -17.76 21.49 3.44
CA ALA A 264 -18.31 22.80 3.73
C ALA A 264 -19.20 23.24 2.56
N LEU A 265 -20.51 23.22 2.74
CA LEU A 265 -21.49 23.59 1.71
C LEU A 265 -22.27 24.84 2.11
N ASN A 266 -22.46 25.73 1.13
CA ASN A 266 -23.42 26.82 1.16
C ASN A 266 -24.53 26.47 0.17
N VAL A 267 -25.68 26.10 0.69
CA VAL A 267 -26.82 25.64 -0.09
C VAL A 267 -28.01 26.56 0.13
N SER A 268 -28.62 26.97 -0.97
CA SER A 268 -29.91 27.66 -0.91
C SER A 268 -31.01 26.62 -1.02
N LEU A 269 -31.96 26.65 -0.10
CA LEU A 269 -33.01 25.66 0.05
C LEU A 269 -34.36 26.35 -0.01
N LYS A 270 -35.35 25.63 -0.53
CA LYS A 270 -36.74 26.05 -0.58
C LYS A 270 -37.60 25.05 0.17
N CYS A 271 -38.47 25.53 1.05
CA CYS A 271 -39.44 24.70 1.73
C CYS A 271 -40.49 24.19 0.75
N THR A 272 -40.76 22.88 0.80
CA THR A 272 -41.84 22.20 0.03
C THR A 272 -43.04 21.86 0.92
N GLY A 273 -43.01 22.35 2.17
CA GLY A 273 -44.03 22.27 3.18
C GLY A 273 -43.59 23.04 4.42
N ALA A 274 -44.51 23.29 5.37
CA ALA A 274 -44.15 23.96 6.62
C ALA A 274 -43.23 23.08 7.49
N ASN A 275 -42.15 23.66 8.01
CA ASN A 275 -41.16 22.97 8.85
C ASN A 275 -41.16 23.54 10.26
N THR A 276 -42.01 23.00 11.15
CA THR A 276 -42.17 23.48 12.54
C THR A 276 -41.28 22.80 13.57
N SER A 277 -40.68 21.65 13.21
CA SER A 277 -39.77 20.89 14.09
C SER A 277 -38.29 21.13 13.76
N GLY A 278 -38.02 22.10 12.89
CA GLY A 278 -36.70 22.35 12.33
C GLY A 278 -36.30 21.36 11.23
N ILE A 279 -35.14 21.60 10.63
CA ILE A 279 -34.57 20.77 9.56
C ILE A 279 -33.28 20.13 10.09
N VAL A 280 -33.12 18.84 9.83
CA VAL A 280 -31.93 18.08 10.21
C VAL A 280 -31.29 17.51 8.97
N PHE A 281 -30.06 17.92 8.71
CA PHE A 281 -29.20 17.30 7.71
C PHE A 281 -28.42 16.15 8.32
N LEU A 282 -28.18 15.12 7.54
CA LEU A 282 -27.31 14.00 7.85
C LEU A 282 -26.15 14.00 6.86
N VAL A 283 -24.95 14.26 7.36
CA VAL A 283 -23.72 14.15 6.59
C VAL A 283 -23.14 12.77 6.83
N ALA A 284 -22.82 12.04 5.76
CA ALA A 284 -22.33 10.66 5.83
C ALA A 284 -21.08 10.46 4.97
N ALA A 285 -20.14 9.66 5.47
CA ALA A 285 -18.97 9.19 4.75
C ALA A 285 -19.11 7.70 4.45
N PHE A 286 -18.69 7.28 3.25
CA PHE A 286 -18.82 5.91 2.76
C PHE A 286 -17.49 5.34 2.31
N ASP A 287 -17.35 4.03 2.43
CA ASP A 287 -16.25 3.29 1.81
C ASP A 287 -16.47 3.10 0.30
N ALA A 288 -15.58 2.33 -0.35
CA ALA A 288 -15.66 2.06 -1.77
C ALA A 288 -16.79 1.09 -2.17
N ALA A 289 -17.31 0.27 -1.25
CA ALA A 289 -18.47 -0.60 -1.47
C ALA A 289 -19.80 0.15 -1.28
N GLY A 290 -19.76 1.34 -0.67
CA GLY A 290 -20.92 2.16 -0.35
C GLY A 290 -21.48 1.91 1.04
N GLU A 291 -20.70 1.25 1.91
CA GLU A 291 -21.04 1.06 3.32
C GLU A 291 -20.74 2.32 4.11
N GLN A 292 -21.63 2.65 5.04
CA GLN A 292 -21.53 3.84 5.86
C GLN A 292 -20.42 3.69 6.90
N LEU A 293 -19.45 4.62 6.89
CA LEU A 293 -18.32 4.63 7.83
C LEU A 293 -18.57 5.53 9.04
N SER A 294 -19.11 6.72 8.80
CA SER A 294 -19.31 7.74 9.82
C SER A 294 -20.42 8.69 9.41
N THR A 295 -21.12 9.24 10.40
CA THR A 295 -22.22 10.20 10.18
C THR A 295 -22.19 11.31 11.22
N GLN A 296 -22.64 12.48 10.81
CA GLN A 296 -22.89 13.61 11.69
C GLN A 296 -24.19 14.31 11.31
N GLU A 297 -24.99 14.63 12.32
CA GLU A 297 -26.21 15.42 12.15
C GLU A 297 -25.90 16.91 12.30
N VAL A 298 -26.47 17.70 11.40
CA VAL A 298 -26.42 19.16 11.44
C VAL A 298 -27.86 19.66 11.54
N LYS A 299 -28.19 20.28 12.67
CA LYS A 299 -29.52 20.82 12.92
C LYS A 299 -29.54 22.29 12.54
N LEU A 300 -30.50 22.68 11.72
CA LEU A 300 -30.80 24.09 11.51
C LEU A 300 -31.68 24.55 12.68
N GLU A 301 -31.10 25.28 13.62
CA GLU A 301 -31.86 25.93 14.69
C GLU A 301 -32.46 27.23 14.13
N GLY A 302 -33.79 27.30 14.03
CA GLY A 302 -34.45 28.48 13.48
C GLY A 302 -35.96 28.33 13.33
N ALA A 303 -36.64 29.47 13.35
CA ALA A 303 -38.09 29.67 13.40
C ALA A 303 -38.90 28.79 12.43
N ASP A 304 -40.20 28.59 12.74
CA ASP A 304 -41.15 27.91 11.87
C ASP A 304 -41.06 28.45 10.44
N LEU A 305 -40.55 27.63 9.51
CA LEU A 305 -40.48 27.98 8.10
C LEU A 305 -41.79 27.60 7.42
N ALA A 306 -42.40 28.56 6.73
CA ALA A 306 -43.62 28.32 5.98
C ALA A 306 -43.31 27.58 4.67
N ASP A 307 -44.36 27.01 4.06
CA ASP A 307 -44.24 26.46 2.72
C ASP A 307 -43.79 27.53 1.71
N ASN A 308 -42.91 27.15 0.78
CA ASN A 308 -42.23 28.02 -0.20
C ASN A 308 -41.25 29.06 0.35
N ASP A 309 -40.96 29.08 1.66
CA ASP A 309 -39.86 29.92 2.18
C ASP A 309 -38.51 29.45 1.62
N THR A 310 -37.72 30.40 1.15
CA THR A 310 -36.34 30.17 0.68
C THR A 310 -35.36 30.72 1.71
N PHE A 311 -34.34 29.94 2.01
CA PHE A 311 -33.30 30.30 2.97
C PHE A 311 -31.96 29.68 2.57
N ASP A 312 -30.87 30.29 3.04
CA ASP A 312 -29.53 29.75 2.86
C ASP A 312 -29.11 28.97 4.10
N SER A 313 -28.46 27.83 3.88
CA SER A 313 -27.91 26.98 4.93
C SER A 313 -26.42 26.75 4.70
N HIS A 314 -25.67 26.80 5.80
CA HIS A 314 -24.26 26.48 5.83
C HIS A 314 -24.05 25.15 6.58
N ILE A 315 -23.42 24.19 5.92
CA ILE A 315 -23.14 22.86 6.45
C ILE A 315 -21.63 22.67 6.42
N ASP A 316 -20.98 22.70 7.59
CA ASP A 316 -19.53 22.46 7.74
C ASP A 316 -19.29 21.28 8.67
N VAL A 317 -18.79 20.18 8.10
CA VAL A 317 -18.60 18.91 8.79
C VAL A 317 -17.27 18.28 8.42
N THR A 318 -16.55 17.79 9.42
CA THR A 318 -15.36 16.94 9.25
C THR A 318 -15.67 15.53 9.76
N LEU A 319 -15.64 14.55 8.87
CA LEU A 319 -15.79 13.13 9.22
C LEU A 319 -14.45 12.41 9.17
N LYS A 320 -14.27 11.44 10.07
CA LYS A 320 -13.06 10.61 10.16
C LYS A 320 -13.43 9.12 10.15
N SER A 321 -12.58 8.32 9.54
CA SER A 321 -12.65 6.86 9.58
C SER A 321 -11.37 6.30 10.21
N SER A 322 -11.52 5.27 11.03
CA SER A 322 -10.39 4.50 11.60
C SER A 322 -10.29 3.09 11.01
N THR A 323 -11.23 2.69 10.15
CA THR A 323 -11.33 1.32 9.63
C THR A 323 -10.94 1.24 8.16
N PHE A 324 -11.67 1.95 7.31
CA PHE A 324 -11.46 1.96 5.85
C PHE A 324 -11.31 3.38 5.30
N PRO A 325 -10.60 3.56 4.18
CA PRO A 325 -10.55 4.84 3.49
C PRO A 325 -11.96 5.31 3.07
N ILE A 326 -12.20 6.61 3.21
CA ILE A 326 -13.40 7.29 2.74
C ILE A 326 -13.30 7.41 1.22
N SER A 327 -14.26 6.82 0.50
CA SER A 327 -14.36 6.92 -0.96
C SER A 327 -15.31 8.04 -1.40
N SER A 328 -16.31 8.38 -0.58
CA SER A 328 -17.24 9.47 -0.89
C SER A 328 -17.89 10.03 0.38
N MET A 329 -18.39 11.26 0.27
CA MET A 329 -19.17 11.94 1.30
C MET A 329 -20.42 12.55 0.67
N GLY A 330 -21.47 12.72 1.47
CA GLY A 330 -22.67 13.41 1.01
C GLY A 330 -23.50 14.00 2.15
N VAL A 331 -24.53 14.72 1.76
CA VAL A 331 -25.53 15.34 2.62
C VAL A 331 -26.91 14.86 2.23
N TRP A 332 -27.61 14.29 3.19
CA TRP A 332 -29.01 13.89 3.13
C TRP A 332 -29.82 14.78 4.06
N ILE A 333 -31.14 14.79 3.86
CA ILE A 333 -32.06 15.31 4.86
C ILE A 333 -32.54 14.12 5.68
N LYS A 334 -32.49 14.27 6.99
CA LYS A 334 -33.04 13.32 7.96
C LYS A 334 -34.46 13.71 8.36
N THR A 335 -34.69 15.00 8.53
CA THR A 335 -35.99 15.57 8.91
C THR A 335 -36.18 16.90 8.20
N GLY A 336 -37.39 17.14 7.69
CA GLY A 336 -37.78 18.38 7.01
C GLY A 336 -38.24 18.14 5.57
N ALA A 337 -39.05 19.06 5.06
CA ALA A 337 -39.57 19.07 3.70
C ALA A 337 -38.95 20.23 2.91
N VAL A 338 -37.81 19.97 2.26
CA VAL A 338 -37.09 20.97 1.45
C VAL A 338 -36.59 20.41 0.14
N GLU A 339 -36.39 21.29 -0.82
CA GLU A 339 -35.68 21.05 -2.08
C GLU A 339 -34.52 22.05 -2.21
N ARG A 340 -33.57 21.78 -3.11
CA ARG A 340 -32.53 22.77 -3.43
C ARG A 340 -33.18 23.89 -4.24
N ALA A 341 -32.96 25.15 -3.87
CA ALA A 341 -33.46 26.27 -4.66
C ALA A 341 -32.71 26.39 -6.00
N ASP A 342 -33.35 26.99 -7.00
CA ASP A 342 -32.77 27.29 -8.33
C ASP A 342 -31.82 28.49 -8.31
N THR A 343 -30.97 28.57 -7.31
CA THR A 343 -29.95 29.59 -7.13
C THR A 343 -28.58 28.93 -7.00
N VAL A 344 -27.54 29.75 -6.88
CA VAL A 344 -26.17 29.25 -6.79
C VAL A 344 -25.97 28.56 -5.43
N SER A 345 -25.66 27.27 -5.48
CA SER A 345 -25.11 26.51 -4.36
C SER A 345 -23.63 26.27 -4.60
N SER A 346 -22.82 26.33 -3.56
CA SER A 346 -21.38 26.12 -3.66
C SER A 346 -20.84 25.41 -2.44
N GLY A 347 -19.61 24.91 -2.53
CA GLY A 347 -18.96 24.31 -1.39
C GLY A 347 -17.52 23.94 -1.67
N LEU A 348 -16.87 23.50 -0.60
CA LEU A 348 -15.53 22.98 -0.57
C LEU A 348 -15.60 21.54 -0.06
N VAL A 349 -15.01 20.62 -0.83
CA VAL A 349 -14.78 19.25 -0.41
C VAL A 349 -13.28 19.08 -0.23
N GLU A 350 -12.85 18.60 0.93
CA GLU A 350 -11.45 18.32 1.21
C GLU A 350 -11.23 16.86 1.60
N ALA A 351 -10.12 16.31 1.12
CA ALA A 351 -9.55 15.05 1.57
C ALA A 351 -8.23 15.34 2.30
N GLU A 352 -8.05 14.77 3.50
CA GLU A 352 -6.76 14.80 4.18
C GLU A 352 -6.07 13.43 4.11
N GLU A 353 -4.85 13.44 3.57
CA GLU A 353 -3.91 12.32 3.64
C GLU A 353 -2.81 12.62 4.66
N GLU A 354 -2.49 11.67 5.53
CA GLU A 354 -1.36 11.78 6.45
C GLU A 354 -0.16 10.98 5.91
N THR A 355 0.94 11.65 5.59
CA THR A 355 2.08 11.08 4.83
C THR A 355 3.44 11.37 5.51
N SER A 356 4.52 10.67 5.16
CA SER A 356 5.86 10.81 5.80
C SER A 356 6.71 12.05 5.45
N ASP A 357 6.12 13.22 5.16
CA ASP A 357 6.73 14.47 4.62
C ASP A 357 6.85 14.47 3.09
N ILE A 358 7.14 13.32 2.49
CA ILE A 358 7.29 13.20 1.04
C ILE A 358 6.00 12.57 0.49
N PRO A 359 5.23 13.28 -0.35
CA PRO A 359 3.97 12.75 -0.88
C PRO A 359 4.20 11.50 -1.76
N VAL A 360 5.40 11.38 -2.33
CA VAL A 360 5.90 10.24 -3.08
C VAL A 360 6.29 9.12 -2.11
N ARG A 361 5.37 8.20 -1.85
CA ARG A 361 5.57 7.01 -1.01
C ARG A 361 5.21 5.74 -1.77
N GLY A 362 5.78 4.62 -1.37
CA GLY A 362 5.48 3.34 -2.00
C GLY A 362 4.13 2.80 -1.55
N VAL A 363 3.22 2.63 -2.51
CA VAL A 363 1.91 2.02 -2.31
C VAL A 363 1.92 0.68 -3.05
N HIS A 364 1.78 -0.41 -2.30
CA HIS A 364 1.71 -1.74 -2.91
C HIS A 364 0.31 -1.95 -3.46
N VAL A 365 0.21 -2.34 -4.73
CA VAL A 365 -1.07 -2.65 -5.37
C VAL A 365 -0.96 -4.01 -6.04
N VAL A 366 -1.90 -4.90 -5.72
CA VAL A 366 -2.02 -6.21 -6.36
C VAL A 366 -3.42 -6.31 -6.95
N ILE A 367 -3.52 -6.72 -8.21
CA ILE A 367 -4.78 -6.98 -8.89
C ILE A 367 -4.85 -8.47 -9.21
N PHE A 368 -5.94 -9.10 -8.78
CA PHE A 368 -6.34 -10.44 -9.20
C PHE A 368 -7.48 -10.33 -10.20
N GLU A 369 -7.35 -10.99 -11.35
CA GLU A 369 -8.36 -11.04 -12.41
C GLU A 369 -8.69 -12.49 -12.75
N GLY A 370 -9.96 -12.77 -13.06
CA GLY A 370 -10.39 -14.14 -13.37
C GLY A 370 -10.46 -15.04 -12.13
N LEU A 371 -10.93 -14.49 -11.01
CA LEU A 371 -11.18 -15.26 -9.80
C LEU A 371 -12.39 -16.17 -9.96
N ASN A 372 -12.29 -17.37 -9.39
CA ASN A 372 -13.44 -18.26 -9.24
C ASN A 372 -14.36 -17.75 -8.12
N ALA A 373 -15.63 -18.16 -8.18
CA ALA A 373 -16.55 -17.96 -7.08
C ALA A 373 -15.95 -18.51 -5.78
N LYS A 374 -15.97 -17.72 -4.71
CA LYS A 374 -15.40 -18.09 -3.40
C LYS A 374 -13.90 -18.39 -3.43
N ALA A 375 -13.16 -17.74 -4.33
CA ALA A 375 -11.70 -17.82 -4.35
C ALA A 375 -11.09 -17.50 -2.98
N SER A 376 -10.00 -18.18 -2.64
CA SER A 376 -9.24 -17.91 -1.41
C SER A 376 -7.95 -17.19 -1.77
N LEU A 377 -7.82 -15.95 -1.29
CA LEU A 377 -6.65 -15.11 -1.48
C LEU A 377 -5.84 -15.06 -0.18
N ASN A 378 -4.56 -15.42 -0.24
CA ASN A 378 -3.67 -15.28 0.92
C ASN A 378 -2.81 -14.05 0.74
N PHE A 379 -2.76 -13.27 1.81
CA PHE A 379 -1.89 -12.12 1.94
C PHE A 379 -0.92 -12.38 3.08
N HIS A 380 0.32 -11.99 2.85
CA HIS A 380 1.34 -11.89 3.88
C HIS A 380 2.00 -10.54 3.70
N ALA A 381 1.89 -9.68 4.70
CA ALA A 381 2.48 -8.35 4.67
C ALA A 381 3.40 -8.18 5.87
N ALA A 382 4.43 -7.36 5.69
CA ALA A 382 5.33 -7.02 6.77
C ALA A 382 5.90 -5.62 6.61
N ASN A 383 6.14 -5.00 7.75
CA ASN A 383 6.75 -3.69 7.89
C ASN A 383 8.05 -3.79 8.67
N VAL A 384 9.04 -3.04 8.23
CA VAL A 384 10.21 -2.68 9.01
C VAL A 384 10.03 -1.23 9.42
N LEU A 385 9.87 -1.00 10.71
CA LEU A 385 9.53 0.29 11.31
C LEU A 385 10.72 0.83 12.09
N THR A 386 10.92 2.14 12.03
CA THR A 386 11.59 2.88 13.09
C THR A 386 10.56 3.19 14.16
N GLY A 387 10.83 2.87 15.41
CA GLY A 387 9.90 3.12 16.50
C GLY A 387 10.60 3.55 17.79
N VAL A 388 9.96 4.44 18.54
CA VAL A 388 10.22 4.69 19.95
C VAL A 388 9.06 4.07 20.72
N PRO A 389 9.25 3.00 21.50
CA PRO A 389 8.18 2.41 22.28
C PRO A 389 7.55 3.42 23.24
N ASP A 390 6.24 3.33 23.43
CA ASP A 390 5.59 4.11 24.49
C ASP A 390 6.07 3.61 25.86
N SER A 391 6.15 4.50 26.86
CA SER A 391 6.60 4.15 28.21
C SER A 391 5.71 3.10 28.88
N THR A 392 4.44 3.02 28.48
CA THR A 392 3.50 1.98 28.91
C THR A 392 3.82 0.60 28.31
N ASN A 393 4.59 0.55 27.22
CA ASN A 393 4.95 -0.63 26.45
C ASN A 393 6.47 -0.85 26.38
N ALA A 394 7.23 -0.33 27.37
CA ALA A 394 8.70 -0.43 27.43
C ALA A 394 9.24 -1.88 27.46
N PHE A 395 8.40 -2.89 27.72
CA PHE A 395 8.79 -4.30 27.58
C PHE A 395 9.11 -4.68 26.11
N ILE A 396 8.58 -3.93 25.14
CA ILE A 396 8.81 -4.19 23.71
C ILE A 396 10.22 -3.75 23.27
N SER A 397 10.84 -2.78 23.96
CA SER A 397 12.24 -2.46 23.72
C SER A 397 13.14 -3.53 24.32
N ASN A 398 13.83 -4.27 23.44
CA ASN A 398 15.11 -4.87 23.82
C ASN A 398 16.14 -3.76 24.05
N SER A 399 17.15 -4.00 24.89
CA SER A 399 18.24 -3.03 25.08
C SER A 399 18.94 -2.80 23.75
N ALA A 400 18.61 -1.71 23.06
CA ALA A 400 19.27 -1.32 21.82
C ALA A 400 20.77 -1.25 22.12
N THR A 401 21.57 -1.99 21.36
CA THR A 401 23.01 -2.03 21.58
C THR A 401 23.56 -0.64 21.22
N ASP A 402 24.32 -0.01 22.13
CA ASP A 402 25.02 1.24 21.86
C ASP A 402 26.11 1.00 20.79
N LEU A 403 25.67 1.01 19.53
CA LEU A 403 26.52 0.89 18.35
C LEU A 403 26.86 2.30 17.87
N VAL A 404 28.16 2.59 17.75
CA VAL A 404 28.64 3.81 17.12
C VAL A 404 28.67 3.57 15.61
N LEU A 405 27.70 4.12 14.89
CA LEU A 405 27.53 3.95 13.45
C LEU A 405 27.87 5.23 12.68
N ASP A 406 28.50 5.10 11.51
CA ASP A 406 28.63 6.20 10.56
C ASP A 406 27.31 6.40 9.79
N GLY A 407 26.52 7.39 10.21
CA GLY A 407 25.22 7.70 9.61
C GLY A 407 25.27 8.07 8.13
N ASN A 408 26.38 8.62 7.62
CA ASN A 408 26.51 8.98 6.20
C ASN A 408 26.66 7.72 5.34
N ILE A 409 27.45 6.75 5.80
CA ILE A 409 27.62 5.46 5.10
C ILE A 409 26.30 4.72 5.06
N VAL A 410 25.59 4.64 6.19
CA VAL A 410 24.27 4.00 6.27
C VAL A 410 23.29 4.62 5.28
N THR A 411 23.18 5.95 5.27
CA THR A 411 22.23 6.68 4.41
C THR A 411 22.53 6.48 2.92
N ASN A 412 23.79 6.66 2.52
CA ASN A 412 24.20 6.52 1.12
C ASN A 412 24.00 5.08 0.62
N MET A 413 24.24 4.10 1.47
CA MET A 413 24.08 2.69 1.12
C MET A 413 22.61 2.29 0.99
N LEU A 414 21.75 2.73 1.90
CA LEU A 414 20.30 2.51 1.81
C LEU A 414 19.72 3.20 0.57
N GLN A 415 20.19 4.39 0.23
CA GLN A 415 19.80 5.09 -1.00
C GLN A 415 20.24 4.32 -2.25
N ALA A 416 21.48 3.82 -2.28
CA ALA A 416 21.99 3.01 -3.39
C ALA A 416 21.19 1.71 -3.57
N TYR A 417 20.85 1.03 -2.46
CA TYR A 417 19.97 -0.14 -2.48
C TYR A 417 18.58 0.23 -3.02
N ARG A 418 17.92 1.23 -2.43
CA ARG A 418 16.57 1.70 -2.82
C ARG A 418 16.46 2.03 -4.31
N GLN A 419 17.48 2.70 -4.87
CA GLN A 419 17.48 3.10 -6.28
C GLN A 419 17.59 1.90 -7.22
N ASN A 420 18.34 0.86 -6.85
CA ASN A 420 18.69 -0.25 -7.75
C ASN A 420 17.95 -1.57 -7.47
N ALA A 421 17.38 -1.76 -6.28
CA ALA A 421 16.58 -2.92 -5.95
C ALA A 421 15.28 -2.94 -6.77
N VAL A 422 14.84 -4.13 -7.15
CA VAL A 422 13.50 -4.34 -7.72
C VAL A 422 12.46 -4.17 -6.63
N ARG A 423 11.25 -3.73 -7.00
CA ARG A 423 10.14 -3.50 -6.07
C ARG A 423 8.96 -4.42 -6.29
N ALA A 424 8.85 -5.07 -7.44
CA ALA A 424 7.83 -6.07 -7.73
C ALA A 424 8.45 -7.34 -8.30
N TYR A 425 7.99 -8.50 -7.85
CA TYR A 425 8.60 -9.79 -8.15
C TYR A 425 7.53 -10.86 -8.38
N THR A 426 7.89 -11.88 -9.16
CA THR A 426 7.27 -13.21 -8.99
C THR A 426 7.76 -13.82 -7.67
N GLY A 427 7.02 -14.75 -7.06
CA GLY A 427 7.46 -15.41 -5.83
C GLY A 427 8.82 -16.09 -5.98
N ALA A 428 9.03 -16.84 -7.06
CA ALA A 428 10.33 -17.45 -7.32
C ALA A 428 11.44 -16.43 -7.65
N GLY A 429 11.10 -15.37 -8.38
CA GLY A 429 12.04 -14.30 -8.71
C GLY A 429 12.52 -13.55 -7.46
N LYS A 430 11.67 -13.42 -6.45
CA LYS A 430 12.02 -12.83 -5.15
C LYS A 430 13.10 -13.64 -4.43
N GLU A 431 12.93 -14.95 -4.32
CA GLU A 431 13.90 -15.84 -3.67
C GLU A 431 15.25 -15.81 -4.39
N ALA A 432 15.25 -15.93 -5.72
CA ALA A 432 16.46 -15.90 -6.53
C ALA A 432 17.18 -14.54 -6.46
N SER A 433 16.44 -13.43 -6.55
CA SER A 433 16.99 -12.09 -6.32
C SER A 433 17.56 -11.97 -4.91
N GLY A 434 16.92 -12.60 -3.92
CA GLY A 434 17.37 -12.65 -2.54
C GLY A 434 18.75 -13.27 -2.40
N GLN A 435 18.96 -14.43 -3.01
CA GLN A 435 20.25 -15.14 -3.00
C GLN A 435 21.35 -14.34 -3.69
N ILE A 436 21.06 -13.70 -4.83
CA ILE A 436 22.05 -12.86 -5.55
C ILE A 436 22.49 -11.68 -4.69
N ILE A 437 21.54 -11.02 -4.01
CA ILE A 437 21.84 -9.90 -3.11
C ILE A 437 22.71 -10.37 -1.95
N ASP A 438 22.35 -11.48 -1.30
CA ASP A 438 23.11 -12.00 -0.16
C ASP A 438 24.53 -12.42 -0.56
N ALA A 439 24.66 -13.12 -1.70
CA ALA A 439 25.95 -13.50 -2.26
C ALA A 439 26.81 -12.27 -2.56
N THR A 440 26.20 -11.22 -3.11
CA THR A 440 26.89 -9.95 -3.40
C THR A 440 27.39 -9.28 -2.12
N LEU A 441 26.53 -9.20 -1.09
CA LEU A 441 26.88 -8.59 0.21
C LEU A 441 27.93 -9.39 1.00
N ALA A 442 28.13 -10.68 0.67
CA ALA A 442 29.13 -11.53 1.30
C ALA A 442 30.51 -11.47 0.62
N THR A 443 30.65 -10.78 -0.52
CA THR A 443 31.94 -10.71 -1.23
C THR A 443 32.91 -9.71 -0.58
N PRO A 444 34.22 -10.05 -0.46
CA PRO A 444 35.23 -9.09 0.01
C PRO A 444 35.33 -7.84 -0.88
N GLU A 445 34.99 -7.97 -2.17
CA GLU A 445 34.94 -6.85 -3.11
C GLU A 445 33.86 -5.83 -2.74
N MET A 446 32.74 -6.28 -2.18
CA MET A 446 31.70 -5.38 -1.68
C MET A 446 32.19 -4.62 -0.46
N ASP A 447 32.93 -5.27 0.44
CA ASP A 447 33.52 -4.63 1.62
C ASP A 447 34.55 -3.57 1.19
N VAL A 448 35.39 -3.88 0.21
CA VAL A 448 36.32 -2.89 -0.38
C VAL A 448 35.55 -1.72 -1.01
N LYS A 449 34.44 -1.97 -1.72
CA LYS A 449 33.63 -0.91 -2.33
C LYS A 449 32.88 -0.05 -1.32
N MET A 450 32.42 -0.63 -0.21
CA MET A 450 31.83 0.10 0.92
C MET A 450 32.88 1.00 1.58
N ASN A 451 34.08 0.46 1.83
CA ASN A 451 35.21 1.22 2.36
C ASN A 451 35.72 2.32 1.41
N ALA A 452 35.62 2.09 0.10
CA ALA A 452 35.99 3.07 -0.92
C ALA A 452 34.84 4.05 -1.28
N PHE A 453 33.69 3.96 -0.62
CA PHE A 453 32.50 4.78 -0.90
C PHE A 453 32.04 4.73 -2.38
N SER A 454 32.29 3.62 -3.08
CA SER A 454 31.97 3.48 -4.52
C SER A 454 30.52 3.05 -4.74
N PHE A 455 29.56 3.87 -4.30
CA PHE A 455 28.12 3.56 -4.32
C PHE A 455 27.56 3.28 -5.73
N LYS A 456 28.21 3.82 -6.77
CA LYS A 456 27.87 3.54 -8.17
C LYS A 456 28.11 2.07 -8.54
N ASP A 457 29.23 1.51 -8.11
CA ASP A 457 29.58 0.11 -8.40
C ASP A 457 28.79 -0.87 -7.54
N ILE A 458 28.45 -0.45 -6.32
CA ILE A 458 27.51 -1.16 -5.45
C ILE A 458 26.12 -1.23 -6.11
N GLY A 459 25.61 -0.10 -6.62
CA GLY A 459 24.33 -0.04 -7.32
C GLY A 459 24.29 -0.94 -8.57
N ARG A 460 25.38 -1.01 -9.33
CA ARG A 460 25.53 -1.94 -10.47
C ARG A 460 25.45 -3.40 -10.03
N ALA A 461 25.99 -3.74 -8.86
CA ALA A 461 25.93 -5.09 -8.34
C ALA A 461 24.48 -5.48 -7.99
N PHE A 462 23.72 -4.59 -7.34
CA PHE A 462 22.29 -4.82 -7.08
C PHE A 462 21.45 -4.91 -8.35
N ARG A 463 21.80 -4.15 -9.39
CA ARG A 463 21.10 -4.21 -10.68
C ARG A 463 21.15 -5.59 -11.34
N ARG A 464 22.14 -6.43 -11.04
CA ARG A 464 22.20 -7.82 -11.56
C ARG A 464 21.03 -8.68 -11.08
N ALA A 465 20.48 -8.38 -9.90
CA ALA A 465 19.32 -9.10 -9.37
C ALA A 465 18.02 -8.78 -10.14
N VAL A 466 17.99 -7.69 -10.91
CA VAL A 466 16.81 -7.25 -11.68
C VAL A 466 16.41 -8.27 -12.74
N GLY A 467 17.38 -8.88 -13.43
CA GLY A 467 17.10 -9.80 -14.54
C GLY A 467 16.39 -11.10 -14.12
N VAL A 468 16.51 -11.50 -12.85
CA VAL A 468 15.92 -12.75 -12.32
C VAL A 468 14.62 -12.49 -11.56
N ALA A 469 14.38 -11.25 -11.13
CA ALA A 469 13.23 -10.86 -10.32
C ALA A 469 11.85 -11.13 -10.96
N LYS A 470 11.79 -11.16 -12.30
CA LYS A 470 10.55 -11.41 -13.07
C LYS A 470 10.46 -12.83 -13.62
N ALA A 471 11.50 -13.64 -13.45
CA ALA A 471 11.51 -15.00 -13.97
C ALA A 471 10.46 -15.84 -13.24
N THR A 472 9.62 -16.56 -13.98
CA THR A 472 8.72 -17.56 -13.39
C THR A 472 9.51 -18.78 -12.93
N ARG A 473 8.96 -19.66 -12.08
CA ARG A 473 9.63 -20.92 -11.67
C ARG A 473 10.22 -21.72 -12.84
N ARG A 474 9.51 -21.76 -13.97
CA ARG A 474 9.95 -22.46 -15.19
C ARG A 474 11.16 -21.77 -15.84
N ASP A 475 11.11 -20.45 -15.97
CA ASP A 475 12.20 -19.68 -16.58
C ASP A 475 13.43 -19.62 -15.67
N ALA A 476 13.22 -19.46 -14.36
CA ALA A 476 14.27 -19.53 -13.35
C ALA A 476 14.95 -20.91 -13.35
N SER A 477 14.18 -22.00 -13.51
CA SER A 477 14.74 -23.35 -13.64
C SER A 477 15.54 -23.53 -14.93
N ASN A 478 15.07 -22.98 -16.07
CA ASN A 478 15.79 -23.02 -17.34
C ASN A 478 17.09 -22.18 -17.31
N ILE A 479 17.02 -20.98 -16.73
CA ILE A 479 18.18 -20.10 -16.53
C ILE A 479 19.18 -20.76 -15.59
N ALA A 480 18.72 -21.32 -14.47
CA ALA A 480 19.56 -22.06 -13.54
C ALA A 480 20.20 -23.28 -14.22
N ALA A 481 19.45 -24.07 -15.00
CA ALA A 481 19.99 -25.20 -15.75
C ALA A 481 21.05 -24.79 -16.79
N THR A 482 20.93 -23.59 -17.37
CA THR A 482 21.86 -23.06 -18.39
C THR A 482 23.12 -22.47 -17.76
N ILE A 483 22.99 -21.77 -16.62
CA ILE A 483 24.09 -21.06 -15.96
C ILE A 483 24.90 -21.98 -15.01
N GLN A 484 24.24 -22.97 -14.40
CA GLN A 484 24.84 -23.85 -13.40
C GLN A 484 26.12 -24.58 -13.88
N PRO A 485 26.19 -25.14 -15.11
CA PRO A 485 27.40 -25.77 -15.61
C PRO A 485 28.60 -24.80 -15.59
N GLY A 486 28.38 -23.55 -16.04
CA GLY A 486 29.41 -22.51 -16.05
C GLY A 486 29.82 -22.03 -14.65
N LEU A 487 28.88 -21.97 -13.70
CA LEU A 487 29.19 -21.65 -12.29
C LEU A 487 30.02 -22.74 -11.63
N ARG A 488 29.69 -24.00 -11.88
CA ARG A 488 30.38 -25.15 -11.30
C ARG A 488 31.77 -25.34 -11.90
N GLU A 489 31.88 -25.23 -13.22
CA GLU A 489 33.13 -25.40 -13.95
C GLU A 489 34.07 -24.19 -13.75
N GLY A 490 33.55 -22.97 -13.91
CA GLY A 490 34.31 -21.74 -13.67
C GLY A 490 34.65 -21.53 -12.19
N GLY A 491 33.72 -21.84 -11.28
CA GLY A 491 33.95 -21.80 -9.84
C GLY A 491 35.00 -22.81 -9.39
N GLY A 492 34.91 -24.04 -9.90
CA GLY A 492 35.91 -25.08 -9.70
C GLY A 492 37.30 -24.63 -10.16
N TYR A 493 37.40 -24.13 -11.39
CA TYR A 493 38.67 -23.69 -11.98
C TYR A 493 39.31 -22.50 -11.25
N LEU A 494 38.53 -21.48 -10.91
CA LEU A 494 39.02 -20.27 -10.23
C LEU A 494 39.35 -20.52 -8.74
N SER A 495 38.67 -21.48 -8.10
CA SER A 495 38.93 -21.85 -6.69
C SER A 495 40.24 -22.59 -6.47
N THR A 496 40.88 -23.10 -7.53
CA THR A 496 42.13 -23.90 -7.44
C THR A 496 43.36 -23.11 -6.98
N GLY A 497 43.25 -21.80 -6.74
CA GLY A 497 44.35 -20.96 -6.24
C GLY A 497 45.32 -20.47 -7.32
N VAL A 498 45.17 -20.94 -8.55
CA VAL A 498 46.03 -20.58 -9.70
C VAL A 498 45.95 -19.09 -10.05
N PHE A 499 44.84 -18.42 -9.71
CA PHE A 499 44.55 -17.02 -10.06
C PHE A 499 44.69 -16.04 -8.88
N GLY A 500 45.39 -16.46 -7.81
CA GLY A 500 45.61 -15.66 -6.61
C GLY A 500 44.35 -15.50 -5.74
N PRO A 501 44.45 -14.72 -4.64
CA PRO A 501 43.40 -14.62 -3.63
C PRO A 501 42.06 -14.09 -4.16
N GLN A 502 42.11 -13.18 -5.14
CA GLN A 502 40.92 -12.63 -5.79
C GLN A 502 40.22 -13.67 -6.67
N GLY A 503 40.99 -14.45 -7.46
CA GLY A 503 40.44 -15.55 -8.24
C GLY A 503 39.82 -16.64 -7.35
N GLN A 504 40.43 -16.94 -6.21
CA GLN A 504 39.88 -17.86 -5.21
C GLN A 504 38.56 -17.37 -4.61
N ALA A 505 38.45 -16.08 -4.31
CA ALA A 505 37.23 -15.48 -3.78
C ALA A 505 36.08 -15.47 -4.82
N VAL A 506 36.40 -15.17 -6.09
CA VAL A 506 35.42 -15.27 -7.18
C VAL A 506 34.99 -16.72 -7.40
N GLY A 507 35.94 -17.66 -7.39
CA GLY A 507 35.67 -19.09 -7.54
C GLY A 507 34.81 -19.66 -6.41
N SER A 508 35.08 -19.30 -5.15
CA SER A 508 34.27 -19.71 -4.01
C SER A 508 32.88 -19.08 -4.03
N GLY A 509 32.75 -17.82 -4.49
CA GLY A 509 31.46 -17.17 -4.71
C GLY A 509 30.60 -17.90 -5.75
N MET A 510 31.21 -18.32 -6.87
CA MET A 510 30.51 -19.09 -7.91
C MET A 510 30.08 -20.49 -7.43
N LEU A 511 30.92 -21.17 -6.64
CA LEU A 511 30.57 -22.46 -6.02
C LEU A 511 29.47 -22.32 -4.96
N THR A 512 29.45 -21.20 -4.22
CA THR A 512 28.39 -20.91 -3.26
C THR A 512 27.06 -20.65 -3.97
N ALA A 513 27.08 -19.98 -5.12
CA ALA A 513 25.91 -19.79 -5.97
C ALA A 513 25.39 -21.12 -6.55
N ASP A 514 26.28 -22.03 -7.00
CA ASP A 514 25.89 -23.39 -7.41
C ASP A 514 25.23 -24.17 -6.27
N ALA A 515 25.80 -24.10 -5.05
CA ALA A 515 25.23 -24.73 -3.88
C ALA A 515 23.86 -24.14 -3.47
N ALA A 516 23.63 -22.85 -3.71
CA ALA A 516 22.34 -22.19 -3.49
C ALA A 516 21.29 -22.65 -4.51
N ILE A 517 21.68 -22.81 -5.79
CA ILE A 517 20.82 -23.38 -6.85
C ILE A 517 20.41 -24.82 -6.51
N ASN A 518 21.36 -25.66 -6.06
CA ASN A 518 21.06 -27.04 -5.66
C ASN A 518 20.15 -27.09 -4.42
N ARG A 519 20.34 -26.19 -3.45
CA ARG A 519 19.43 -26.05 -2.31
C ARG A 519 18.03 -25.63 -2.73
N ALA A 520 17.90 -24.66 -3.65
CA ALA A 520 16.61 -24.26 -4.18
C ALA A 520 15.89 -25.41 -4.91
N ARG A 521 16.64 -26.26 -5.63
CA ARG A 521 16.09 -27.47 -6.27
C ARG A 521 15.60 -28.50 -5.25
N ASN A 522 16.37 -28.74 -4.18
CA ASN A 522 15.99 -29.66 -3.10
C ASN A 522 14.79 -29.16 -2.28
N MET A 523 14.56 -27.84 -2.24
CA MET A 523 13.40 -27.23 -1.59
C MET A 523 12.16 -27.16 -2.50
N GLY A 524 12.22 -27.69 -3.73
CA GLY A 524 11.11 -27.68 -4.69
C GLY A 524 10.83 -26.32 -5.34
N ILE A 525 11.74 -25.34 -5.17
CA ILE A 525 11.65 -23.99 -5.74
C ILE A 525 12.01 -24.02 -7.23
N LEU A 526 13.00 -24.84 -7.59
CA LEU A 526 13.39 -25.11 -8.98
C LEU A 526 12.96 -26.53 -9.35
N THR A 527 12.29 -26.69 -10.49
CA THR A 527 11.95 -28.03 -11.00
C THR A 527 13.20 -28.73 -11.53
N GLU A 528 13.32 -30.05 -11.31
CA GLU A 528 14.31 -30.85 -12.03
C GLU A 528 14.08 -30.67 -13.52
N GLY A 529 15.10 -30.19 -14.23
CA GLY A 529 15.02 -30.00 -15.67
C GLY A 529 14.71 -31.35 -16.31
N GLN A 530 13.53 -31.50 -16.91
CA GLN A 530 13.31 -32.60 -17.84
C GLN A 530 14.41 -32.51 -18.89
N ARG A 531 15.26 -33.54 -18.96
CA ARG A 531 16.12 -33.76 -20.11
C ARG A 531 15.20 -33.74 -21.33
N ILE A 532 15.29 -32.69 -22.12
CA ILE A 532 14.74 -32.70 -23.47
C ILE A 532 15.66 -33.64 -24.23
N ASP A 533 15.29 -34.92 -24.25
CA ASP A 533 15.86 -35.87 -25.19
C ASP A 533 15.46 -35.38 -26.59
N MET A 534 16.35 -34.62 -27.23
CA MET A 534 16.26 -34.36 -28.66
C MET A 534 16.46 -35.69 -29.38
N ARG A 535 15.36 -36.30 -29.82
CA ARG A 535 15.35 -37.30 -30.88
C ARG A 535 14.93 -36.68 -32.19
#